data_AF-A0AAW8IFY6-F1
#
_entry.id   AF-A0AAW8IFY6-F1
#
_cell.length_a   1.000
_cell.length_b   1.000
_cell.length_c   1.000
_cell.angle_alpha   90.00
_cell.angle_beta   90.00
_cell.angle_gamma   90.00
#
_symmetry.space_group_name_H-M   'P 1'
#
loop_
_entity.id
_entity.type
_entity.pdbx_description
1 polymer ?
#
loop_
_entity_poly.entity_id
_entity_poly.type
_entity_poly.pdbx_seq_one_letter_code
_entity_poly.pdbx_strand_id
1 'polypeptide(L)'
;MKNSFLGILCMCLTLLSCGSDEDSLQKIDQLLNIYIKDSSGKDLLKPTEIGSYTGVSFIDELAEKDNVNVSYNRKMLADSTYYLEYLAGATRQFVEDDSDGNKIYRSEIQVSLIKKISETQNAPVVEDKLEIFYRSSPTVFEVSRVLYNNQLVFTKVPDQPNVATVIK
;
A
#
# COMPACT_ATOMS: atom_id res chain seq x y z
N MET A 1 -27.45 -62.83 3.35
CA MET A 1 -27.04 -61.62 4.10
C MET A 1 -25.78 -61.05 3.46
N LYS A 2 -25.90 -60.42 2.29
CA LYS A 2 -24.74 -59.89 1.54
C LYS A 2 -25.22 -58.72 0.68
N ASN A 3 -24.43 -57.64 0.70
CA ASN A 3 -24.37 -56.52 -0.24
C ASN A 3 -25.20 -55.24 0.00
N SER A 4 -26.12 -55.17 0.97
CA SER A 4 -26.86 -53.90 1.21
C SER A 4 -26.09 -52.85 2.02
N PHE A 5 -25.09 -53.25 2.81
CA PHE A 5 -24.32 -52.34 3.67
C PHE A 5 -23.36 -51.45 2.87
N LEU A 6 -22.80 -51.98 1.77
CA LEU A 6 -21.85 -51.27 0.92
C LEU A 6 -22.53 -50.12 0.13
N GLY A 7 -23.78 -50.34 -0.31
CA GLY A 7 -24.53 -49.34 -1.07
C GLY A 7 -24.91 -48.11 -0.24
N ILE A 8 -25.31 -48.30 1.01
CA ILE A 8 -25.63 -47.20 1.94
C ILE A 8 -24.36 -46.41 2.31
N LEU A 9 -23.22 -47.10 2.52
CA LEU A 9 -21.94 -46.45 2.80
C LEU A 9 -21.44 -45.59 1.62
N CYS A 10 -21.56 -46.09 0.38
CA CYS A 10 -21.22 -45.31 -0.81
C CYS A 10 -22.14 -44.10 -1.02
N MET A 11 -23.42 -44.21 -0.69
CA MET A 11 -24.37 -43.09 -0.79
C MET A 11 -24.08 -42.01 0.24
N CYS A 12 -23.69 -42.37 1.48
CA CYS A 12 -23.25 -41.41 2.50
C CYS A 12 -21.96 -40.67 2.13
N LEU A 13 -21.02 -41.32 1.42
CA LEU A 13 -19.79 -40.67 0.94
C LEU A 13 -20.06 -39.62 -0.15
N THR A 14 -21.13 -39.78 -0.95
CA THR A 14 -21.51 -38.76 -1.95
C THR A 14 -22.13 -37.50 -1.34
N LEU A 15 -22.68 -37.58 -0.12
CA LEU A 15 -23.23 -36.43 0.61
C LEU A 15 -22.15 -35.64 1.38
N LEU A 16 -20.94 -36.21 1.54
CA LEU A 16 -19.76 -35.51 2.08
C LEU A 16 -18.99 -34.74 1.00
N SER A 17 -19.34 -34.89 -0.28
CA SER A 17 -18.79 -34.11 -1.39
C SER A 17 -19.51 -32.77 -1.56
N CYS A 18 -19.91 -32.13 -0.46
CA CYS A 18 -20.47 -30.79 -0.46
C CYS A 18 -19.32 -29.79 -0.30
N GLY A 19 -18.90 -29.21 -1.43
CA GLY A 19 -18.15 -27.96 -1.50
C GLY A 19 -16.77 -27.97 -0.86
N SER A 20 -15.74 -28.34 -1.62
CA SER A 20 -14.53 -27.52 -1.56
C SER A 20 -14.93 -26.16 -2.14
N ASP A 21 -15.43 -25.25 -1.29
CA ASP A 21 -15.21 -23.85 -1.60
C ASP A 21 -13.70 -23.75 -1.75
N GLU A 22 -13.26 -23.55 -2.99
CA GLU A 22 -11.95 -22.99 -3.23
C GLU A 22 -11.97 -21.71 -2.42
N ASP A 23 -11.43 -21.74 -1.20
CA ASP A 23 -11.10 -20.54 -0.43
C ASP A 23 -10.18 -19.76 -1.37
N SER A 24 -10.77 -18.91 -2.18
CA SER A 24 -10.08 -18.19 -3.23
C SER A 24 -9.12 -17.29 -2.49
N LEU A 25 -7.83 -17.67 -2.46
CA LEU A 25 -6.79 -16.91 -1.81
C LEU A 25 -6.92 -15.47 -2.28
N GLN A 26 -7.28 -14.58 -1.35
CA GLN A 26 -7.49 -13.17 -1.66
C GLN A 26 -6.18 -12.60 -2.24
N LYS A 27 -6.23 -12.12 -3.48
CA LYS A 27 -5.07 -11.49 -4.13
C LYS A 27 -4.70 -10.23 -3.36
N ILE A 28 -3.45 -10.10 -2.95
CA ILE A 28 -2.93 -8.94 -2.23
C ILE A 28 -2.09 -8.07 -3.17
N ASP A 29 -2.51 -6.83 -3.40
CA ASP A 29 -1.82 -5.85 -4.24
C ASP A 29 -1.64 -4.51 -3.50
N GLN A 30 -0.75 -4.52 -2.51
CA GLN A 30 -0.51 -3.40 -1.60
C GLN A 30 0.79 -2.63 -1.89
N LEU A 31 1.70 -3.21 -2.70
CA LEU A 31 3.00 -2.61 -2.98
C LEU A 31 2.81 -1.30 -3.72
N LEU A 32 3.27 -0.20 -3.10
CA LEU A 32 3.17 1.16 -3.61
C LEU A 32 4.56 1.76 -3.77
N ASN A 33 4.87 2.19 -4.99
CA ASN A 33 6.09 2.93 -5.30
C ASN A 33 5.78 4.43 -5.34
N ILE A 34 6.44 5.21 -4.48
CA ILE A 34 6.23 6.65 -4.35
C ILE A 34 7.46 7.37 -4.87
N TYR A 35 7.28 8.13 -5.94
CA TYR A 35 8.29 9.05 -6.47
C TYR A 35 8.01 10.46 -5.96
N ILE A 36 9.06 11.19 -5.60
CA ILE A 36 8.97 12.63 -5.28
C ILE A 36 9.85 13.36 -6.28
N LYS A 37 9.24 14.25 -7.06
CA LYS A 37 9.90 15.00 -8.13
C LYS A 37 9.62 16.49 -7.98
N ASP A 38 10.46 17.32 -8.55
CA ASP A 38 10.11 18.73 -8.74
C ASP A 38 9.21 18.92 -9.97
N SER A 39 8.72 20.15 -10.16
CA SER A 39 7.89 20.53 -11.31
C SER A 39 8.57 20.35 -12.69
N SER A 40 9.90 20.24 -12.74
CA SER A 40 10.67 19.95 -13.96
C SER A 40 10.87 18.45 -14.20
N GLY A 41 10.39 17.60 -13.28
CA GLY A 41 10.54 16.15 -13.32
C GLY A 41 11.84 15.64 -12.70
N LYS A 42 12.64 16.51 -12.06
CA LYS A 42 13.86 16.11 -11.37
C LYS A 42 13.52 15.24 -10.16
N ASP A 43 14.18 14.11 -10.03
CA ASP A 43 14.08 13.25 -8.85
C ASP A 43 14.63 13.96 -7.60
N LEU A 44 13.82 14.00 -6.53
CA LEU A 44 14.14 14.62 -5.25
C LEU A 44 14.47 13.60 -4.15
N LEU A 45 14.65 12.31 -4.46
CA LEU A 45 14.94 11.27 -3.47
C LEU A 45 16.38 10.77 -3.47
N LYS A 46 17.26 11.43 -4.24
CA LYS A 46 18.69 11.11 -4.32
C LYS A 46 19.41 11.43 -3.01
N PRO A 47 19.87 10.42 -2.23
CA PRO A 47 20.34 10.64 -0.85
C PRO A 47 21.59 11.51 -0.71
N THR A 48 22.36 11.68 -1.77
CA THR A 48 23.63 12.40 -1.75
C THR A 48 23.57 13.76 -2.43
N GLU A 49 22.52 14.02 -3.22
CA GLU A 49 22.44 15.19 -4.09
C GLU A 49 21.93 16.43 -3.33
N ILE A 50 22.63 17.56 -3.49
CA ILE A 50 22.14 18.86 -3.02
C ILE A 50 20.82 19.18 -3.73
N GLY A 51 19.84 19.61 -2.95
CA GLY A 51 18.49 19.89 -3.42
C GLY A 51 17.55 18.68 -3.38
N SER A 52 18.02 17.50 -2.94
CA SER A 52 17.16 16.32 -2.71
C SER A 52 16.81 16.14 -1.23
N TYR A 53 15.75 15.38 -0.97
CA TYR A 53 15.34 14.93 0.35
C TYR A 53 16.18 13.73 0.79
N THR A 54 17.05 13.97 1.76
CA THR A 54 17.99 12.98 2.29
C THR A 54 17.41 12.32 3.54
N GLY A 55 16.76 13.09 4.41
CA GLY A 55 15.92 12.57 5.49
C GLY A 55 14.49 12.32 5.00
N VAL A 56 13.99 11.11 5.25
CA VAL A 56 12.60 10.72 5.02
C VAL A 56 12.17 9.88 6.22
N SER A 57 10.98 10.11 6.77
CA SER A 57 10.38 9.23 7.79
C SER A 57 8.88 9.21 7.67
N PHE A 58 8.28 8.04 7.94
CA PHE A 58 6.84 7.83 7.92
C PHE A 58 6.37 7.49 9.33
N ILE A 59 5.40 8.24 9.84
CA ILE A 59 4.72 8.01 11.13
C ILE A 59 3.26 7.66 10.86
N ASP A 60 2.76 6.62 11.53
CA ASP A 60 1.36 6.19 11.45
C ASP A 60 0.50 7.08 12.34
N GLU A 61 -0.34 7.91 11.72
CA GLU A 61 -1.24 8.84 12.42
C GLU A 61 -2.51 8.15 12.94
N LEU A 62 -2.77 6.90 12.54
CA LEU A 62 -3.92 6.12 12.98
C LEU A 62 -3.56 5.05 14.01
N ALA A 63 -2.28 4.94 14.39
CA ALA A 63 -1.85 4.01 15.43
C ALA A 63 -2.39 4.42 16.80
N GLU A 64 -2.61 3.43 17.67
CA GLU A 64 -3.03 3.67 19.07
C GLU A 64 -1.94 4.38 19.90
N LYS A 65 -0.67 4.21 19.51
CA LYS A 65 0.48 4.82 20.17
C LYS A 65 1.02 5.96 19.32
N ASP A 66 1.49 7.01 19.98
CA ASP A 66 2.16 8.11 19.33
C ASP A 66 3.48 7.67 18.67
N ASN A 67 3.82 8.30 17.55
CA ASN A 67 5.11 8.16 16.85
C ASN A 67 5.44 6.72 16.42
N VAL A 68 4.44 5.94 16.02
CA VAL A 68 4.67 4.60 15.46
C VAL A 68 5.25 4.72 14.06
N ASN A 69 6.48 4.24 13.88
CA ASN A 69 7.14 4.26 12.59
C ASN A 69 6.48 3.30 11.59
N VAL A 70 6.30 3.77 10.36
CA VAL A 70 5.90 2.96 9.22
C VAL A 70 7.13 2.65 8.37
N SER A 71 7.36 1.35 8.13
CA SER A 71 8.50 0.91 7.32
C SER A 71 8.31 1.23 5.84
N TYR A 72 9.39 1.67 5.21
CA TYR A 72 9.51 1.82 3.76
C TYR A 72 10.95 1.50 3.34
N ASN A 73 11.15 1.17 2.07
CA ASN A 73 12.48 0.99 1.49
C ASN A 73 12.76 2.09 0.48
N ARG A 74 13.89 2.81 0.60
CA ARG A 74 14.36 3.66 -0.48
C ARG A 74 15.09 2.78 -1.51
N LYS A 75 14.54 2.68 -2.71
CA LYS A 75 15.10 1.90 -3.82
C LYS A 75 15.57 2.79 -4.95
N MET A 76 16.40 2.22 -5.82
CA MET A 76 16.97 2.89 -6.99
C MET A 76 16.79 1.98 -8.20
N LEU A 77 16.34 2.55 -9.31
CA LEU A 77 16.28 1.90 -10.61
C LEU A 77 17.63 1.93 -11.33
N ALA A 78 17.75 1.19 -12.43
CA ALA A 78 18.98 1.13 -13.23
C ALA A 78 19.38 2.50 -13.82
N ASP A 79 18.43 3.40 -14.01
CA ASP A 79 18.65 4.77 -14.50
C ASP A 79 18.99 5.78 -13.38
N SER A 80 19.23 5.31 -12.15
CA SER A 80 19.46 6.13 -10.96
C SER A 80 18.28 6.98 -10.50
N THR A 81 17.06 6.65 -10.94
CA THR A 81 15.83 7.21 -10.34
C THR A 81 15.55 6.51 -9.01
N TYR A 82 15.36 7.29 -7.96
CA TYR A 82 15.01 6.82 -6.62
C TYR A 82 13.50 6.88 -6.37
N TYR A 83 13.02 5.95 -5.54
CA TYR A 83 11.64 5.92 -5.08
C TYR A 83 11.56 5.31 -3.68
N LEU A 84 10.45 5.56 -2.99
CA LEU A 84 10.10 4.92 -1.73
C LEU A 84 9.14 3.77 -2.02
N GLU A 85 9.51 2.55 -1.67
CA GLU A 85 8.64 1.39 -1.71
C GLU A 85 7.96 1.22 -0.35
N TYR A 86 6.64 1.35 -0.35
CA TYR A 86 5.76 1.02 0.76
C TYR A 86 5.09 -0.33 0.49
N LEU A 87 5.09 -1.23 1.48
CA LEU A 87 4.44 -2.53 1.38
C LEU A 87 3.21 -2.62 2.29
N ALA A 88 3.42 -2.41 3.59
CA ALA A 88 2.42 -2.48 4.63
C ALA A 88 2.98 -1.91 5.94
N GLY A 89 2.14 -1.82 6.98
CA GLY A 89 2.58 -1.53 8.35
C GLY A 89 1.88 -0.34 8.99
N ALA A 90 1.19 0.48 8.20
CA ALA A 90 0.32 1.53 8.73
C ALA A 90 -1.04 0.95 9.13
N THR A 91 -1.63 1.50 10.18
CA THR A 91 -2.95 1.18 10.69
C THR A 91 -4.00 1.52 9.65
N ARG A 92 -5.04 0.69 9.57
CA ARG A 92 -6.13 0.81 8.59
C ARG A 92 -7.43 1.08 9.31
N GLN A 93 -8.00 2.25 9.07
CA GLN A 93 -9.32 2.62 9.53
C GLN A 93 -10.34 2.31 8.45
N PHE A 94 -11.45 1.66 8.82
CA PHE A 94 -12.60 1.49 7.92
C PHE A 94 -13.22 2.86 7.61
N VAL A 95 -13.53 3.11 6.35
CA VAL A 95 -14.14 4.37 5.89
C VAL A 95 -15.60 4.14 5.53
N GLU A 96 -15.86 3.25 4.58
CA GLU A 96 -17.17 3.01 4.01
C GLU A 96 -17.19 1.68 3.24
N ASP A 97 -18.39 1.24 2.87
CA ASP A 97 -18.58 0.24 1.82
C ASP A 97 -18.79 0.99 0.48
N ASP A 98 -18.17 0.51 -0.60
CA ASP A 98 -18.41 1.05 -1.95
C ASP A 98 -19.73 0.57 -2.54
N SER A 99 -20.09 1.07 -3.73
CA SER A 99 -21.35 0.73 -4.40
C SER A 99 -21.51 -0.76 -4.72
N ASP A 100 -20.40 -1.48 -4.81
CA ASP A 100 -20.36 -2.91 -5.12
C ASP A 100 -20.29 -3.77 -3.85
N GLY A 101 -20.36 -3.13 -2.67
CA GLY A 101 -20.29 -3.78 -1.36
C GLY A 101 -18.88 -4.16 -0.91
N ASN A 102 -17.83 -3.62 -1.56
CA ASN A 102 -16.45 -3.81 -1.10
C ASN A 102 -16.14 -2.83 0.02
N LYS A 103 -15.29 -3.23 0.96
CA LYS A 103 -14.88 -2.38 2.07
C LYS A 103 -13.75 -1.46 1.65
N ILE A 104 -13.88 -0.18 1.99
CA ILE A 104 -12.83 0.82 1.81
C ILE A 104 -12.15 1.07 3.16
N TYR A 105 -10.83 0.94 3.18
CA TYR A 105 -9.99 1.27 4.31
C TYR A 105 -9.04 2.41 3.97
N ARG A 106 -8.58 3.13 4.99
CA ARG A 106 -7.61 4.22 4.85
C ARG A 106 -6.49 4.06 5.88
N SER A 107 -5.26 4.25 5.44
CA SER A 107 -4.12 4.57 6.30
C SER A 107 -3.78 6.04 6.16
N GLU A 108 -3.42 6.69 7.26
CA GLU A 108 -2.94 8.07 7.30
C GLU A 108 -1.52 8.08 7.86
N ILE A 109 -0.59 8.67 7.10
CA ILE A 109 0.84 8.64 7.38
C ILE A 109 1.35 10.07 7.33
N GLN A 110 1.96 10.55 8.42
CA GLN A 110 2.77 11.76 8.39
C GLN A 110 4.12 11.42 7.73
N VAL A 111 4.45 12.16 6.68
CA VAL A 111 5.71 12.06 5.95
C VAL A 111 6.57 13.26 6.29
N SER A 112 7.67 13.03 7.00
CA SER A 112 8.65 14.09 7.29
C SER A 112 9.80 14.02 6.29
N LEU A 113 10.12 15.16 5.68
CA LEU A 113 11.16 15.30 4.65
C LEU A 113 12.20 16.34 5.08
N ILE A 114 13.48 16.00 4.89
CA ILE A 114 14.61 16.90 5.17
C ILE A 114 15.42 17.08 3.90
N LYS A 115 15.45 18.31 3.38
CA LYS A 115 16.15 18.65 2.14
C LYS A 115 17.60 19.01 2.43
N LYS A 116 18.55 18.41 1.69
CA LYS A 116 19.96 18.82 1.72
C LYS A 116 20.13 20.13 0.96
N ILE A 117 20.61 21.19 1.61
CA ILE A 117 20.84 22.51 0.99
C ILE A 117 22.30 22.65 0.56
N SER A 118 23.23 22.09 1.32
CA SER A 118 24.66 22.05 1.01
C SER A 118 25.29 20.79 1.61
N GLU A 119 26.62 20.63 1.51
CA GLU A 119 27.31 19.49 2.11
C GLU A 119 27.20 19.40 3.63
N THR A 120 26.93 20.52 4.31
CA THR A 120 26.89 20.59 5.78
C THR A 120 25.57 21.13 6.33
N GLN A 121 24.63 21.51 5.47
CA GLN A 121 23.37 22.14 5.89
C GLN A 121 22.16 21.42 5.30
N ASN A 122 21.14 21.29 6.16
CA ASN A 122 19.81 20.80 5.81
C ASN A 122 18.77 21.89 6.04
N ALA A 123 17.69 21.84 5.26
CA ALA A 123 16.50 22.63 5.49
C ALA A 123 15.78 22.18 6.78
N PRO A 124 14.90 23.03 7.35
CA PRO A 124 13.91 22.58 8.31
C PRO A 124 13.10 21.38 7.80
N VAL A 125 12.61 20.56 8.72
CA VAL A 125 11.72 19.43 8.41
C VAL A 125 10.45 19.98 7.75
N VAL A 126 10.05 19.37 6.65
CA VAL A 126 8.73 19.56 6.03
C VAL A 126 7.87 18.37 6.39
N GLU A 127 6.70 18.62 6.97
CA GLU A 127 5.73 17.58 7.30
C GLU A 127 4.59 17.60 6.29
N ASP A 128 4.32 16.43 5.73
CA ASP A 128 3.29 16.20 4.73
C ASP A 128 2.38 15.06 5.20
N LYS A 129 1.20 14.95 4.57
CA LYS A 129 0.24 13.90 4.84
C LYS A 129 0.09 12.99 3.63
N LEU A 130 0.31 11.70 3.83
CA LEU A 130 0.05 10.65 2.86
C LEU A 130 -1.17 9.83 3.31
N GLU A 131 -2.20 9.77 2.47
CA GLU A 131 -3.37 8.93 2.71
C GLU A 131 -3.42 7.83 1.66
N ILE A 132 -3.39 6.57 2.11
CA ILE A 132 -3.47 5.39 1.24
C ILE A 132 -4.83 4.73 1.47
N PHE A 133 -5.63 4.66 0.41
CA PHE A 133 -6.92 3.97 0.45
C PHE A 133 -6.78 2.58 -0.14
N TYR A 134 -7.47 1.63 0.49
CA TYR A 134 -7.50 0.23 0.09
C TYR A 134 -8.92 -0.20 -0.19
N ARG A 135 -9.09 -1.07 -1.17
CA ARG A 135 -10.35 -1.76 -1.45
C ARG A 135 -10.19 -3.23 -1.08
N SER A 136 -11.17 -3.76 -0.33
CA SER A 136 -11.22 -5.14 0.11
C SER A 136 -12.53 -5.79 -0.35
N SER A 137 -12.40 -6.79 -1.21
CA SER A 137 -13.48 -7.69 -1.64
C SER A 137 -13.13 -9.13 -1.20
N PRO A 138 -14.00 -10.14 -1.40
CA PRO A 138 -13.65 -11.53 -1.13
C PRO A 138 -12.43 -12.03 -1.91
N THR A 139 -12.16 -11.49 -3.10
CA THR A 139 -11.11 -12.00 -4.01
C THR A 139 -9.87 -11.12 -4.11
N VAL A 140 -9.95 -9.84 -3.74
CA VAL A 140 -8.82 -8.90 -3.83
C VAL A 140 -8.78 -7.93 -2.64
N PHE A 141 -7.57 -7.68 -2.14
CA PHE A 141 -7.23 -6.56 -1.27
C PHE A 141 -6.11 -5.75 -1.92
N GLU A 142 -6.38 -4.49 -2.26
CA GLU A 142 -5.45 -3.68 -3.05
C GLU A 142 -5.48 -2.20 -2.68
N VAL A 143 -4.42 -1.46 -3.04
CA VAL A 143 -4.46 0.01 -3.04
C VAL A 143 -5.44 0.48 -4.11
N SER A 144 -6.42 1.30 -3.72
CA SER A 144 -7.43 1.85 -4.64
C SER A 144 -7.08 3.26 -5.10
N ARG A 145 -6.59 4.12 -4.19
CA ARG A 145 -6.15 5.49 -4.49
C ARG A 145 -5.18 6.00 -3.43
N VAL A 146 -4.38 7.00 -3.78
CA VAL A 146 -3.46 7.66 -2.86
C VAL A 146 -3.63 9.17 -2.97
N LEU A 147 -3.71 9.84 -1.81
CA LEU A 147 -3.61 11.28 -1.72
C LEU A 147 -2.31 11.68 -1.04
N TYR A 148 -1.72 12.77 -1.50
CA TYR A 148 -0.61 13.43 -0.86
C TYR A 148 -0.99 14.89 -0.62
N ASN A 149 -1.00 15.35 0.63
CA ASN A 149 -1.53 16.66 1.02
C ASN A 149 -2.90 16.97 0.40
N ASN A 150 -3.83 16.02 0.52
CA ASN A 150 -5.18 16.09 -0.04
C ASN A 150 -5.26 16.16 -1.59
N GLN A 151 -4.14 16.05 -2.31
CA GLN A 151 -4.11 15.95 -3.76
C GLN A 151 -4.08 14.48 -4.20
N LEU A 152 -4.95 14.10 -5.13
CA LEU A 152 -4.95 12.76 -5.73
C LEU A 152 -3.69 12.56 -6.58
N VAL A 153 -2.85 11.58 -6.20
CA VAL A 153 -1.58 11.27 -6.89
C VAL A 153 -1.55 9.87 -7.51
N PHE A 154 -2.55 9.03 -7.19
CA PHE A 154 -2.69 7.70 -7.77
C PHE A 154 -4.15 7.24 -7.72
N THR A 155 -4.56 6.49 -8.74
CA THR A 155 -5.79 5.69 -8.76
C THR A 155 -5.47 4.35 -9.39
N LYS A 156 -6.03 3.28 -8.82
CA LYS A 156 -5.76 1.91 -9.27
C LYS A 156 -6.19 1.73 -10.72
N VAL A 157 -5.26 1.20 -11.51
CA VAL A 157 -5.52 0.68 -12.85
C VAL A 157 -5.29 -0.84 -12.80
N PRO A 158 -6.23 -1.66 -13.30
CA PRO A 158 -6.06 -3.11 -13.35
C PRO A 158 -4.75 -3.50 -14.04
N ASP A 159 -4.07 -4.50 -13.48
CA ASP A 159 -2.83 -5.11 -13.99
C ASP A 159 -1.65 -4.14 -14.17
N GLN A 160 -1.72 -2.94 -13.59
CA GLN A 160 -0.62 -1.99 -13.52
C GLN A 160 -0.04 -1.89 -12.10
N PRO A 161 1.27 -1.62 -11.97
CA PRO A 161 1.88 -1.40 -10.66
C PRO A 161 1.31 -0.16 -9.98
N ASN A 162 1.24 -0.16 -8.66
CA ASN A 162 0.80 1.02 -7.91
C ASN A 162 1.95 2.02 -7.83
N VAL A 163 1.85 3.10 -8.60
CA VAL A 163 2.88 4.13 -8.72
C VAL A 163 2.27 5.49 -8.45
N ALA A 164 2.67 6.13 -7.35
CA ALA A 164 2.31 7.51 -7.02
C ALA A 164 3.49 8.43 -7.34
N THR A 165 3.21 9.56 -8.01
CA THR A 165 4.21 10.63 -8.22
C THR A 165 3.74 11.89 -7.52
N VAL A 166 4.56 12.37 -6.59
CA VAL A 166 4.37 13.61 -5.83
C VAL A 166 5.22 14.70 -6.46
N ILE A 167 4.63 15.87 -6.70
CA ILE A 167 5.33 17.07 -7.18
C ILE A 167 5.55 18.03 -6.01
N LYS A 168 6.80 18.47 -5.83
CA LYS A 168 7.26 19.33 -4.72
C LYS A 168 8.07 20.53 -5.22
#